data_AF-D4K3D7-F1
#
_entry.id   AF-D4K3D7-F1
#
_cell.length_a   1.000
_cell.length_b   1.000
_cell.length_c   1.000
_cell.angle_alpha   90.00
_cell.angle_beta   90.00
_cell.angle_gamma   90.00
#
_symmetry.space_group_name_H-M   'P 1'
#
loop_
_entity.id
_entity.type
_entity.pdbx_description
1 polymer ?
#
loop_
_entity_poly.entity_id
_entity_poly.type
_entity_poly.pdbx_seq_one_letter_code
_entity_poly.pdbx_strand_id
1 'polypeptide(L)'
;MEPSKATSVNSRAEELFVQLFCEAFGPEKTENLQVQYPCVDIYGRHRYIDFALESPESKIAIEIDGETYHNPSKVSENKYADDILKQNSLVYDNWKVYRWIYSQLEKQPEKLKTS
;
A
#
# COMPACT_ATOMS: atom_id res chain seq x y z
N MET A 1 -13.13 -19.99 1.96
CA MET A 1 -13.93 -18.78 1.67
C MET A 1 -12.98 -17.88 0.91
N GLU A 2 -13.19 -17.68 -0.40
CA GLU A 2 -12.30 -16.79 -1.16
C GLU A 2 -12.52 -15.34 -0.69
N PRO A 3 -11.46 -14.57 -0.45
CA PRO A 3 -11.60 -13.16 -0.12
C PRO A 3 -12.22 -12.46 -1.34
N SER A 4 -13.41 -11.89 -1.14
CA SER A 4 -14.07 -11.04 -2.12
C SER A 4 -13.11 -9.93 -2.56
N LYS A 5 -12.76 -9.91 -3.85
CA LYS A 5 -11.90 -8.91 -4.47
C LYS A 5 -12.54 -7.53 -4.27
N ALA A 6 -12.00 -6.72 -3.37
CA ALA A 6 -12.47 -5.37 -3.13
C ALA A 6 -12.09 -4.50 -4.35
N THR A 7 -13.09 -4.12 -5.14
CA THR A 7 -12.88 -3.35 -6.39
C THR A 7 -12.87 -1.84 -6.19
N SER A 8 -13.01 -1.34 -4.95
CA SER A 8 -13.06 0.10 -4.66
C SER A 8 -11.81 0.57 -3.94
N VAL A 9 -10.97 1.32 -4.65
CA VAL A 9 -9.95 2.19 -4.09
C VAL A 9 -10.63 3.35 -3.34
N ASN A 10 -10.15 3.68 -2.14
CA ASN A 10 -10.82 4.59 -1.19
C ASN A 10 -10.36 6.04 -1.31
N SER A 11 -9.34 6.31 -2.13
CA SER A 11 -8.77 7.65 -2.27
C SER A 11 -8.29 7.92 -3.70
N ARG A 12 -8.28 9.21 -4.07
CA ARG A 12 -7.69 9.68 -5.34
C ARG A 12 -6.21 9.29 -5.49
N ALA A 13 -5.51 9.12 -4.36
CA ALA A 13 -4.14 8.64 -4.32
C ALA A 13 -4.02 7.17 -4.76
N GLU A 14 -4.91 6.32 -4.24
CA GLU A 14 -4.99 4.92 -4.64
C GLU A 14 -5.42 4.76 -6.10
N GLU A 15 -6.39 5.56 -6.58
CA GLU A 15 -6.79 5.58 -8.00
C GLU A 15 -5.60 5.93 -8.92
N LEU A 16 -4.86 6.98 -8.58
CA LEU A 16 -3.68 7.40 -9.34
C LEU A 16 -2.60 6.32 -9.32
N PHE A 17 -2.38 5.67 -8.18
CA PHE A 17 -1.42 4.58 -8.08
C PHE A 17 -1.81 3.40 -8.99
N VAL A 18 -3.07 2.96 -8.97
CA VAL A 18 -3.54 1.86 -9.84
C VAL A 18 -3.36 2.21 -11.31
N GLN A 19 -3.66 3.45 -11.71
CA GLN A 19 -3.44 3.91 -13.07
C GLN A 19 -1.95 3.83 -13.46
N LEU A 20 -1.06 4.42 -12.66
CA LEU A 20 0.38 4.44 -12.94
C LEU A 20 0.99 3.04 -12.91
N PHE A 21 0.53 2.18 -12.00
CA PHE A 21 0.93 0.79 -11.93
C PHE A 21 0.53 0.01 -13.19
N CYS A 22 -0.71 0.23 -13.68
CA CYS A 22 -1.18 -0.37 -14.92
C CYS A 22 -0.39 0.12 -16.14
N GLU A 23 -0.06 1.40 -16.20
CA GLU A 23 0.78 1.97 -17.26
C GLU A 23 2.21 1.39 -17.26
N ALA A 24 2.76 1.10 -16.09
CA ALA A 24 4.13 0.58 -15.95
C ALA A 24 4.24 -0.94 -16.18
N PHE A 25 3.29 -1.71 -15.65
CA PHE A 25 3.38 -3.18 -15.57
C PHE A 25 2.35 -3.91 -16.44
N GLY A 26 1.44 -3.18 -17.07
CA GLY A 26 0.37 -3.73 -17.91
C GLY A 26 -0.83 -4.26 -17.11
N PRO A 27 -1.98 -4.45 -17.78
CA PRO A 27 -3.24 -4.84 -17.13
C PRO A 27 -3.19 -6.22 -16.46
N GLU A 28 -2.41 -7.17 -17.01
CA GLU A 28 -2.28 -8.52 -16.46
C GLU A 28 -1.70 -8.54 -15.03
N LYS A 29 -0.77 -7.63 -14.72
CA LYS A 29 -0.20 -7.50 -13.37
C LYS A 29 -1.15 -6.75 -12.45
N THR A 30 -1.88 -5.77 -12.97
CA THR A 30 -2.91 -5.03 -12.23
C THR A 30 -4.06 -5.94 -11.77
N GLU A 31 -4.40 -6.98 -12.53
CA GLU A 31 -5.44 -7.94 -12.11
C GLU A 31 -5.07 -8.73 -10.85
N ASN A 32 -3.78 -8.90 -10.57
CA ASN A 32 -3.31 -9.59 -9.36
C ASN A 32 -3.20 -8.66 -8.15
N LEU A 33 -3.37 -7.35 -8.35
CA LEU A 33 -3.29 -6.35 -7.30
C LEU A 33 -4.53 -6.43 -6.41
N GLN A 34 -4.32 -6.77 -5.14
CA GLN A 34 -5.39 -6.85 -4.15
C GLN A 34 -5.42 -5.54 -3.35
N VAL A 35 -6.53 -4.81 -3.45
CA VAL A 35 -6.73 -3.53 -2.76
C VAL A 35 -7.24 -3.78 -1.34
N GLN A 36 -6.74 -3.00 -0.37
CA GLN A 36 -7.13 -3.08 1.04
C GLN A 36 -7.04 -4.52 1.58
N TYR A 37 -5.87 -5.13 1.40
CA TYR A 37 -5.64 -6.52 1.78
C TYR A 37 -5.59 -6.65 3.31
N PRO A 38 -6.43 -7.50 3.93
CA PRO A 38 -6.47 -7.66 5.37
C PRO A 38 -5.22 -8.39 5.88
N CYS A 39 -4.60 -7.88 6.93
CA CYS A 39 -3.48 -8.52 7.61
C CYS A 39 -3.59 -8.37 9.13
N VAL A 40 -2.66 -9.00 9.85
CA VAL A 40 -2.60 -8.98 11.32
C VAL A 40 -1.24 -8.48 11.74
N ASP A 41 -1.20 -7.52 12.67
CA ASP A 41 0.06 -7.04 13.22
C ASP A 41 0.66 -8.01 14.25
N ILE A 42 1.91 -7.77 14.67
CA ILE A 42 2.61 -8.64 15.64
C ILE A 42 1.90 -8.78 16.99
N TYR A 43 0.90 -7.95 17.28
CA TYR A 43 0.09 -8.01 18.50
C TYR A 43 -1.30 -8.64 18.27
N GLY A 44 -1.54 -9.22 17.10
CA GLY A 44 -2.82 -9.85 16.78
C GLY A 44 -3.93 -8.86 16.37
N ARG A 45 -3.61 -7.59 16.10
CA ARG A 45 -4.62 -6.61 15.68
C ARG A 45 -4.81 -6.61 14.18
N HIS A 46 -6.06 -6.51 13.75
CA HIS A 46 -6.42 -6.41 12.34
C HIS A 46 -5.94 -5.10 11.73
N ARG A 47 -5.35 -5.20 10.54
CA ARG A 47 -4.78 -4.13 9.74
C ARG A 47 -5.17 -4.33 8.27
N TYR A 48 -4.89 -3.33 7.45
CA TYR A 48 -5.07 -3.38 6.01
C TYR A 48 -3.81 -2.87 5.32
N ILE A 49 -3.38 -3.55 4.26
CA ILE A 49 -2.34 -3.12 3.33
C ILE A 49 -3.05 -2.45 2.16
N ASP A 50 -2.60 -1.26 1.73
CA ASP A 50 -3.28 -0.52 0.66
C ASP A 50 -3.35 -1.36 -0.63
N PHE A 51 -2.21 -1.96 -1.02
CA PHE A 51 -2.15 -2.93 -2.11
C PHE A 51 -1.24 -4.11 -1.79
N ALA A 52 -1.70 -5.32 -2.10
CA ALA A 52 -0.93 -6.54 -1.96
C ALA A 52 -0.79 -7.29 -3.29
N LEU A 53 0.38 -7.87 -3.49
CA LEU A 53 0.63 -8.89 -4.50
C LEU A 53 1.12 -10.14 -3.79
N GLU A 54 0.28 -11.16 -3.72
CA GLU A 54 0.62 -12.44 -3.12
C GLU A 54 0.76 -13.52 -4.19
N SER A 55 1.82 -14.29 -4.07
CA SER A 55 2.10 -15.48 -4.87
C SER A 55 2.62 -16.58 -3.93
N PRO A 56 2.60 -17.85 -4.34
CA PRO A 56 3.16 -18.93 -3.53
C PRO A 56 4.62 -18.72 -3.10
N GLU A 57 5.36 -17.91 -3.86
CA GLU A 57 6.79 -17.69 -3.68
C GLU A 57 7.12 -16.34 -3.01
N SER A 58 6.19 -15.38 -3.01
CA SER A 58 6.46 -14.04 -2.49
C SER A 58 5.20 -13.27 -2.10
N LYS A 59 5.34 -12.45 -1.07
CA LYS A 59 4.34 -11.48 -0.63
C LYS A 59 4.90 -10.07 -0.75
N ILE A 60 4.21 -9.19 -1.45
CA ILE A 60 4.60 -7.80 -1.63
C ILE A 60 3.48 -6.92 -1.09
N ALA A 61 3.84 -6.02 -0.17
CA ALA A 61 2.97 -5.01 0.38
C ALA A 61 3.38 -3.66 -0.20
N ILE A 62 2.42 -2.93 -0.73
CA ILE A 62 2.58 -1.60 -1.28
C ILE A 62 1.69 -0.65 -0.48
N GLU A 63 2.30 0.38 0.10
CA GLU A 63 1.64 1.38 0.95
C GLU A 63 1.80 2.77 0.34
N ILE A 64 0.70 3.51 0.29
CA ILE A 64 0.68 4.88 -0.22
C ILE A 64 0.47 5.83 0.96
N ASP A 65 1.56 6.39 1.45
CA ASP A 65 1.51 7.40 2.49
C ASP A 65 0.94 8.69 1.91
N GLY A 66 -0.32 8.97 2.26
CA GLY A 66 -0.89 10.30 2.10
C GLY A 66 -0.13 11.28 2.98
N GLU A 67 0.69 12.15 2.38
CA GLU A 67 1.06 13.40 3.03
C GLU A 67 -0.26 14.13 3.29
N THR A 68 -0.77 14.06 4.52
CA THR A 68 -1.86 14.91 4.95
C THR A 68 -1.44 16.37 4.74
N TYR A 69 -1.77 16.92 3.58
CA TYR A 69 -1.61 18.33 3.24
C TYR A 69 -2.52 19.24 4.08
N HIS A 70 -3.23 18.65 5.04
CA HIS A 70 -4.02 19.34 6.03
C HIS A 70 -3.48 19.02 7.42
N ASN A 71 -2.48 19.81 7.80
CA ASN A 71 -2.09 20.13 9.17
C ASN A 71 -1.08 19.17 9.86
N PRO A 72 0.22 19.55 9.90
CA PRO A 72 1.27 18.86 10.65
C PRO A 72 0.99 18.70 12.16
N SER A 73 0.04 19.46 12.72
CA SER A 73 -0.41 19.29 14.11
C SER A 73 -1.42 18.14 14.31
N LYS A 74 -1.83 17.44 13.25
CA LYS A 74 -2.82 16.35 13.28
C LYS A 74 -2.29 14.96 12.91
N VAL A 75 -1.06 14.84 12.39
CA VAL A 75 -0.39 13.52 12.41
C VAL A 75 0.01 13.31 13.86
N SER A 76 -0.91 12.81 14.66
CA SER A 76 -0.62 12.47 16.05
C SER A 76 0.59 11.53 16.05
N GLU A 77 1.51 11.68 17.00
CA GLU A 77 2.64 10.75 17.18
C GLU A 77 2.19 9.28 17.12
N ASN A 78 0.94 9.02 17.54
CA ASN A 78 0.28 7.73 17.43
C ASN A 78 0.23 7.18 16.01
N LYS A 79 -0.03 7.98 14.97
CA LYS A 79 -0.04 7.50 13.57
C LYS A 79 1.35 7.10 13.10
N TYR A 80 2.37 7.89 13.42
CA TYR A 80 3.74 7.57 13.03
C TYR A 80 4.23 6.27 13.68
N ALA A 81 3.99 6.11 14.99
CA ALA A 81 4.29 4.88 15.71
C ALA A 81 3.49 3.68 15.16
N ASP A 82 2.22 3.90 14.79
CA ASP A 82 1.35 2.90 14.21
C ASP A 82 1.82 2.43 12.82
N ASP A 83 2.26 3.36 11.96
CA ASP A 83 2.80 3.08 10.63
C ASP A 83 4.13 2.28 10.73
N ILE A 84 5.02 2.65 11.68
CA ILE A 84 6.24 1.87 11.95
C ILE A 84 5.90 0.45 12.39
N LEU A 85 4.95 0.32 13.32
CA LEU A 85 4.56 -0.98 13.85
C LEU A 85 3.93 -1.87 12.78
N LYS A 86 3.08 -1.29 11.92
CA LYS A 86 2.51 -1.97 10.77
C LYS A 86 3.62 -2.47 9.85
N GLN A 87 4.56 -1.60 9.47
CA GLN A 87 5.71 -1.99 8.62
C GLN A 87 6.53 -3.12 9.24
N ASN A 88 6.87 -3.03 10.53
CA ASN A 88 7.64 -4.06 11.22
C ASN A 88 6.89 -5.39 11.26
N SER A 89 5.57 -5.36 11.39
CA SER A 89 4.74 -6.56 11.39
C SER A 89 4.71 -7.23 10.01
N LEU A 90 4.61 -6.43 8.95
CA LEU A 90 4.68 -6.94 7.57
C LEU A 90 6.06 -7.57 7.30
N VAL A 91 7.15 -6.90 7.67
CA VAL A 91 8.51 -7.46 7.51
C VAL A 91 8.68 -8.75 8.33
N TYR A 92 8.14 -8.79 9.55
CA TYR A 92 8.16 -9.99 10.39
C TYR A 92 7.42 -11.17 9.74
N ASP A 93 6.30 -10.91 9.05
CA ASP A 93 5.53 -11.92 8.29
C ASP A 93 6.07 -12.13 6.85
N ASN A 94 7.35 -11.80 6.61
CA ASN A 94 8.07 -11.98 5.33
C ASN A 94 7.48 -11.23 4.13
N TRP A 95 6.79 -10.12 4.36
CA TRP A 95 6.38 -9.23 3.28
C TRP A 95 7.56 -8.37 2.82
N LYS A 96 7.71 -8.25 1.49
CA LYS A 96 8.50 -7.17 0.89
C LYS A 96 7.66 -5.89 0.91
N VAL A 97 8.08 -4.90 1.68
CA VAL A 97 7.31 -3.66 1.87
C VAL A 97 7.90 -2.54 1.01
N TYR A 98 7.08 -1.98 0.12
CA TYR A 98 7.39 -0.79 -0.66
C TYR A 98 6.42 0.34 -0.29
N ARG A 99 6.96 1.53 -0.03
CA ARG A 99 6.17 2.68 0.40
C ARG A 99 6.43 3.85 -0.51
N TRP A 100 5.37 4.52 -0.95
CA TRP A 100 5.46 5.76 -1.70
C TRP A 100 4.71 6.87 -0.99
N ILE A 101 5.22 8.08 -1.13
CA ILE A 101 4.53 9.28 -0.67
C ILE A 101 3.68 9.80 -1.83
N TYR A 102 2.39 10.10 -1.59
CA TYR A 102 1.48 10.57 -2.64
C TYR A 102 2.03 11.78 -3.41
N SER A 103 2.64 12.76 -2.72
CA SER A 103 3.20 13.94 -3.38
C SER A 103 4.37 13.62 -4.32
N GLN A 104 5.09 12.52 -4.08
CA GLN A 104 6.10 12.01 -5.01
C GLN A 104 5.46 11.36 -6.23
N LEU A 105 4.35 10.65 -6.06
CA LEU A 105 3.58 10.07 -7.17
C LEU A 105 3.02 11.15 -8.10
N GLU A 106 2.47 12.21 -7.53
CA GLU A 106 1.89 13.32 -8.29
C GLU A 106 2.95 14.14 -9.03
N LYS A 107 4.12 14.37 -8.42
CA LYS A 107 5.16 15.25 -9.00
C LYS A 107 6.18 14.53 -9.86
N GLN A 108 6.42 13.23 -9.65
CA GLN A 108 7.48 12.46 -10.31
C GLN A 108 7.04 11.01 -10.64
N PRO A 109 6.02 10.83 -11.49
CA PRO A 109 5.47 9.50 -11.81
C PRO A 109 6.49 8.56 -12.47
N GLU A 110 7.51 9.10 -13.15
CA GLU A 110 8.54 8.30 -13.84
C GLU A 110 9.38 7.42 -12.89
N LYS A 111 9.48 7.77 -11.60
CA LYS A 111 10.23 6.98 -10.61
C LYS A 111 9.56 5.66 -10.24
N LEU A 112 8.25 5.51 -10.53
CA LEU A 112 7.56 4.22 -10.37
C LEU A 112 8.01 3.19 -11.41
N LYS A 113 8.45 3.63 -12.59
CA LYS A 113 8.71 2.73 -13.73
C LYS A 113 10.06 2.00 -13.65
N THR A 114 10.92 2.37 -12.70
CA THR A 114 12.31 1.89 -12.62
C THR A 114 12.63 1.09 -11.35
N SER A 115 11.65 0.85 -10.47
CA SER A 115 11.83 0.16 -9.18
C SER A 115 11.30 -1.27 -9.20
#